data_AF-A0A965B6S3-F1
#
_entry.id   AF-A0A965B6S3-F1
#
_cell.length_a   1.000
_cell.length_b   1.000
_cell.length_c   1.000
_cell.angle_alpha   90.00
_cell.angle_beta   90.00
_cell.angle_gamma   90.00
#
_symmetry.space_group_name_H-M   'P 1'
#
loop_
_entity.id
_entity.type
_entity.pdbx_description
1 polymer ?
#
loop_
_entity_poly.entity_id
_entity_poly.type
_entity_poly.pdbx_seq_one_letter_code
_entity_poly.pdbx_strand_id
1 'polypeptide(L)' 'MITTLLAAFPSPPQGVWYLGPVPIRAYALCIIVGIVVALVIGDRRWEARGGERGVIYDIALWAVPFGLIGGRIY' A
#
# COMPACT_ATOMS: atom_id res chain seq x y z
N MET A 1 4.58 41.56 3.30
CA MET A 1 5.66 40.79 2.66
C MET A 1 5.13 39.39 2.38
N ILE A 2 5.12 38.95 1.13
CA ILE A 2 4.67 37.60 0.75
C ILE A 2 5.90 36.70 0.73
N THR A 3 6.04 35.84 1.73
CA THR A 3 7.13 34.87 1.82
C THR A 3 6.81 33.73 0.84
N THR A 4 7.38 33.76 -0.36
CA THR A 4 7.26 32.67 -1.34
C THR A 4 8.10 31.48 -0.89
N LEU A 5 7.50 30.55 -0.13
CA LEU A 5 8.10 29.27 0.19
C LEU A 5 8.09 28.37 -1.05
N LEU A 6 9.17 28.42 -1.83
CA LEU A 6 9.36 27.67 -3.09
C LEU A 6 9.28 26.13 -2.94
N ALA A 7 9.28 25.61 -1.71
CA ALA A 7 9.21 24.18 -1.41
C ALA A 7 8.15 23.84 -0.34
N ALA A 8 7.17 24.71 -0.09
CA ALA A 8 6.07 24.37 0.80
C ALA A 8 5.19 23.29 0.16
N PHE A 9 5.22 22.07 0.73
CA PHE A 9 4.20 21.06 0.45
C PHE A 9 3.01 21.35 1.37
N PRO A 10 1.90 21.88 0.85
CA PRO A 10 0.73 22.16 1.69
C PRO A 10 0.21 20.84 2.27
N SER A 11 -0.15 20.85 3.54
CA SER A 11 -0.81 19.70 4.16
C SER A 11 -2.13 19.41 3.43
N PRO A 12 -2.45 18.14 3.12
CA PRO A 12 -3.70 17.82 2.46
C PRO A 12 -4.89 18.36 3.26
N PRO A 13 -5.86 19.05 2.64
CA PRO A 13 -7.03 19.59 3.34
C PRO A 13 -7.94 18.49 3.91
N GLN A 14 -7.88 17.26 3.37
CA GLN A 14 -8.57 16.09 3.89
C GLN A 14 -7.68 14.84 3.73
N GLY A 15 -7.36 14.18 4.85
CA GLY A 15 -6.64 12.90 4.87
C GLY A 15 -7.53 11.67 5.00
N VAL A 16 -8.84 11.87 5.14
CA VAL A 16 -9.85 10.84 5.37
C VAL A 16 -11.03 11.09 4.45
N TRP A 17 -11.38 10.09 3.65
CA TRP A 17 -12.60 10.04 2.86
C TRP A 17 -13.61 9.15 3.58
N TYR A 18 -14.87 9.57 3.64
CA TYR A 18 -15.91 8.78 4.28
C TYR A 18 -16.71 8.04 3.22
N LEU A 19 -16.59 6.71 3.19
CA LEU A 19 -17.48 5.85 2.41
C LEU A 19 -18.61 5.38 3.32
N GLY A 20 -19.66 6.19 3.43
CA GLY A 20 -20.70 6.02 4.43
C GLY A 20 -20.11 6.10 5.86
N PRO A 21 -20.29 5.08 6.73
CA PRO A 21 -19.73 5.08 8.08
C PRO A 21 -18.23 4.73 8.12
N VAL A 22 -17.60 4.37 7.00
CA VAL A 22 -16.22 3.85 6.98
C VAL A 22 -15.23 4.97 6.60
N PRO A 23 -14.35 5.39 7.52
CA PRO A 23 -13.28 6.33 7.21
C PRO A 23 -12.13 5.64 6.47
N ILE A 24 -11.93 5.98 5.20
CA ILE A 24 -10.85 5.53 4.34
C ILE A 24 -9.75 6.58 4.34
N ARG A 25 -8.53 6.19 4.71
CA ARG A 25 -7.38 7.09 4.67
C ARG A 25 -6.67 6.98 3.33
N ALA A 26 -6.21 8.10 2.77
CA ALA A 26 -5.52 8.10 1.47
C ALA A 26 -4.30 7.18 1.45
N TYR A 27 -3.52 7.14 2.55
CA TYR A 27 -2.36 6.25 2.64
C TYR A 27 -2.73 4.76 2.59
N ALA A 28 -3.95 4.38 3.02
CA ALA A 28 -4.38 2.99 2.97
C ALA A 28 -4.51 2.53 1.52
N LEU A 29 -4.97 3.40 0.63
CA LEU A 29 -4.96 3.12 -0.82
C LEU A 29 -3.54 2.98 -1.34
N CYS A 30 -2.61 3.85 -0.93
CA CYS A 30 -1.21 3.72 -1.32
C CYS A 30 -0.60 2.37 -0.88
N ILE A 31 -0.94 1.89 0.32
CA ILE A 31 -0.50 0.58 0.81
C ILE A 31 -1.07 -0.54 -0.07
N ILE A 32 -2.39 -0.52 -0.35
CA ILE A 32 -3.04 -1.53 -1.20
C ILE A 32 -2.40 -1.56 -2.59
N VAL A 33 -2.20 -0.39 -3.21
CA VAL A 33 -1.53 -0.27 -4.52
C VAL A 33 -0.12 -0.84 -4.45
N GLY A 34 0.65 -0.52 -3.41
CA GLY A 34 2.00 -1.05 -3.22
C GLY A 34 2.02 -2.58 -3.09
N ILE A 35 1.07 -3.16 -2.36
CA ILE A 35 0.92 -4.62 -2.24
C ILE A 35 0.62 -5.22 -3.61
N VAL A 36 -0.36 -4.70 -4.35
CA VAL A 36 -0.71 -5.22 -5.68
C VAL A 36 0.49 -5.17 -6.62
N VAL A 37 1.22 -4.06 -6.66
CA VAL A 37 2.44 -3.91 -7.48
C VAL A 37 3.50 -4.94 -7.08
N ALA A 38 3.72 -5.13 -5.77
CA ALA A 38 4.67 -6.12 -5.27
C ALA A 38 4.30 -7.55 -5.67
N LEU A 39 3.00 -7.92 -5.64
CA LEU A 39 2.52 -9.23 -6.07
C LEU A 39 2.71 -9.44 -7.57
N VAL A 40 2.32 -8.46 -8.39
CA VAL A 40 2.45 -8.55 -9.84
C VAL A 40 3.92 -8.67 -10.25
N ILE A 41 4.80 -7.87 -9.66
CA ILE A 41 6.24 -7.94 -9.95
C ILE A 41 6.83 -9.25 -9.42
N GLY A 42 6.46 -9.65 -8.20
CA GLY A 42 6.92 -10.89 -7.56
C GLY A 42 6.55 -12.13 -8.36
N ASP A 43 5.28 -12.24 -8.75
CA ASP A 43 4.76 -13.36 -9.54
C ASP A 43 5.42 -13.43 -10.93
N ARG A 44 5.55 -12.30 -11.63
CA ARG A 44 6.26 -12.26 -12.91
C ARG A 44 7.73 -12.67 -12.78
N ARG A 45 8.40 -12.25 -11.71
CA ARG A 45 9.82 -12.59 -11.46
C ARG A 45 9.97 -14.05 -11.03
N TRP A 46 8.98 -14.61 -10.36
CA TRP A 46 8.94 -16.01 -9.96
C TRP A 46 8.69 -16.93 -11.17
N GLU A 47 7.72 -16.58 -12.01
CA GLU A 47 7.45 -17.26 -13.28
C GLU A 47 8.68 -17.26 -14.20
N ALA A 48 9.37 -16.12 -14.32
CA ALA A 48 10.61 -16.02 -15.10
C ALA A 48 11.75 -16.92 -14.58
N ARG A 49 11.67 -17.40 -13.34
CA ARG A 49 12.64 -18.33 -12.73
C ARG A 49 12.19 -19.79 -12.84
N GLY A 50 11.10 -20.07 -13.55
CA GLY A 50 10.50 -21.41 -13.66
C GLY A 50 9.59 -21.77 -12.47
N GLY A 51 9.22 -20.80 -11.64
CA GLY A 51 8.29 -20.99 -10.54
C GLY A 51 6.84 -21.08 -11.00
N GLU A 52 6.02 -21.80 -10.26
CA GLU A 52 4.57 -21.89 -10.52
C GLU A 52 3.88 -20.55 -10.23
N ARG A 53 3.04 -20.09 -11.17
CA ARG A 53 2.16 -18.94 -11.00
C ARG A 53 1.20 -19.19 -9.85
N GLY A 54 0.97 -18.19 -9.00
CA GLY A 54 0.04 -18.33 -7.88
C GLY A 54 0.73 -18.46 -6.53
N VAL A 55 1.91 -19.08 -6.46
CA VAL A 55 2.64 -19.31 -5.20
C VAL A 55 2.92 -18.00 -4.46
N ILE A 56 3.27 -16.93 -5.18
CA ILE A 56 3.48 -15.60 -4.59
C ILE A 56 2.20 -15.07 -3.94
N TYR A 57 1.04 -15.33 -4.52
CA TYR A 57 -0.25 -14.92 -3.96
C TYR A 57 -0.62 -15.75 -2.72
N ASP A 58 -0.33 -17.05 -2.72
CA ASP A 58 -0.56 -17.94 -1.57
C ASP A 58 0.27 -17.51 -0.36
N ILE A 59 1.53 -17.12 -0.58
CA ILE A 59 2.39 -16.57 0.46
C ILE A 59 1.83 -15.24 0.96
N ALA A 60 1.44 -14.36 0.03
CA ALA A 60 0.92 -13.04 0.36
C ALA A 60 -0.38 -13.06 1.15
N LEU A 61 -1.23 -14.07 0.92
CA LEU A 61 -2.47 -14.29 1.64
C LEU A 61 -2.25 -14.30 3.16
N TRP A 62 -1.12 -14.86 3.61
CA TRP A 62 -0.73 -14.88 5.01
C TRP A 62 0.19 -13.72 5.38
N ALA A 63 1.18 -13.42 4.54
CA ALA A 63 2.19 -12.40 4.85
C ALA A 63 1.58 -11.00 5.02
N VAL A 64 0.56 -10.64 4.22
CA VAL A 64 -0.06 -9.30 4.26
C VAL A 64 -0.85 -9.09 5.57
N PRO A 65 -1.77 -9.97 5.99
CA PRO A 65 -2.44 -9.83 7.29
C PRO A 65 -1.47 -9.82 8.46
N PHE A 66 -0.49 -10.74 8.50
CA PHE A 66 0.48 -10.79 9.59
C PHE A 66 1.36 -9.53 9.62
N GLY A 67 1.78 -9.01 8.47
CA GLY A 67 2.53 -7.76 8.38
C GLY A 67 1.72 -6.57 8.89
N LEU A 68 0.42 -6.50 8.56
CA LEU A 68 -0.46 -5.44 9.04
C LEU A 68 -0.69 -5.54 10.55
N ILE A 69 -0.91 -6.74 11.09
CA ILE A 69 -1.10 -6.96 12.53
C ILE A 69 0.19 -6.63 13.29
N GLY A 70 1.33 -7.16 12.85
CA GLY A 70 2.64 -6.93 13.49
C GLY A 70 3.02 -5.45 13.54
N GLY A 71 2.83 -4.73 12.44
CA GLY A 71 3.08 -3.28 12.39
C GLY A 71 2.10 -2.44 13.22
N ARG A 72 1.01 -3.01 13.73
CA ARG A 72 0.07 -2.35 14.64
C ARG A 72 0.28 -2.70 16.11
N ILE A 73 0.99 -3.78 16.39
CA ILE A 73 1.33 -4.21 17.76
C ILE A 73 2.61 -3.53 18.24
N TYR A 74 3.53 -3.20 17.32
CA TYR A 74 4.71 -2.38 17.59
C TYR A 74 4.33 -0.92 17.89
#